data_AF-A0A2S2P4M0-F1
#
_entry.id   AF-A0A2S2P4M0-F1
#
_cell.length_a   1.000
_cell.length_b   1.000
_cell.length_c   1.000
_cell.angle_alpha   90.00
_cell.angle_beta   90.00
_cell.angle_gamma   90.00
#
_symmetry.space_group_name_H-M   'P 1'
#
loop_
_entity.id
_entity.type
_entity.pdbx_description
1 polymer ?
#
loop_
_entity_poly.entity_id
_entity_poly.type
_entity_poly.pdbx_seq_one_letter_code
_entity_poly.pdbx_strand_id
1 'polypeptide(L)'
;GKRGRKPIIDPDTLFDILKGKKEHIFDNGHLRPPSHEIWDDIIKELNYAVPKKTVYISVLQDRNNIKSKLLNILGIELPVLEDNSESENTKNTTDEDCSTDMNDER
;
A
#
# COMPACT_ATOMS: atom_id res chain seq x y z
N GLY A 1 -19.51 -11.99 14.32
CA GLY A 1 -18.67 -12.28 13.14
C GLY A 1 -17.24 -11.93 13.44
N LYS A 2 -16.30 -12.87 13.25
CA LYS A 2 -14.87 -12.60 13.48
C LYS A 2 -14.38 -11.63 12.41
N ARG A 3 -14.05 -10.40 12.81
CA ARG A 3 -13.38 -9.38 11.98
C ARG A 3 -12.13 -10.04 11.38
N GLY A 4 -12.16 -10.29 10.06
CA GLY A 4 -11.03 -10.87 9.35
C GLY A 4 -9.79 -10.01 9.59
N ARG A 5 -8.71 -10.62 10.09
CA ARG A 5 -7.42 -9.95 10.19
C ARG A 5 -7.04 -9.52 8.76
N LYS A 6 -6.75 -8.23 8.56
CA LYS A 6 -6.04 -7.78 7.36
C LYS A 6 -4.80 -8.68 7.23
N PRO A 7 -4.49 -9.24 6.07
CA PRO A 7 -3.22 -9.92 5.89
C PRO A 7 -2.13 -8.90 6.23
N ILE A 8 -1.43 -9.15 7.34
CA ILE A 8 -0.27 -8.38 7.76
C ILE A 8 0.87 -8.90 6.89
N ILE A 9 0.85 -8.55 5.60
CA ILE A 9 2.04 -8.70 4.78
C ILE A 9 2.93 -7.55 5.15
N ASP A 10 4.11 -7.90 5.61
CA ASP A 10 5.15 -6.94 5.91
C ASP A 10 5.50 -6.16 4.62
N PRO A 11 5.49 -4.82 4.66
CA PRO A 11 5.71 -4.00 3.48
C PRO A 11 7.10 -4.20 2.88
N ASP A 12 8.10 -4.57 3.67
CA ASP A 12 9.46 -4.84 3.18
C ASP A 12 9.49 -6.18 2.44
N THR A 13 8.81 -7.20 2.95
CA THR A 13 8.66 -8.50 2.25
C THR A 13 7.95 -8.33 0.91
N LEU A 14 6.88 -7.53 0.87
CA LEU A 14 6.19 -7.21 -0.37
C LEU A 14 7.12 -6.48 -1.35
N PHE A 15 7.88 -5.51 -0.85
CA PHE A 15 8.81 -4.74 -1.67
C PHE A 15 9.91 -5.62 -2.27
N ASP A 16 10.51 -6.54 -1.50
CA ASP A 16 11.57 -7.42 -1.99
C ASP A 16 11.10 -8.33 -3.12
N ILE A 17 9.89 -8.89 -3.02
CA ILE A 17 9.28 -9.69 -4.09
C ILE A 17 9.07 -8.84 -5.35
N LEU A 18 8.49 -7.64 -5.18
CA LEU A 18 8.27 -6.72 -6.31
C LEU A 18 9.60 -6.26 -6.94
N LYS A 19 10.64 -6.04 -6.14
CA LYS A 19 11.98 -5.65 -6.59
C LYS A 19 12.63 -6.74 -7.45
N GLY A 20 12.41 -8.01 -7.13
CA GLY A 20 12.85 -9.14 -7.94
C GLY A 20 12.20 -9.18 -9.33
N LYS A 21 10.98 -8.63 -9.47
CA LYS A 21 10.16 -8.68 -10.69
C LYS A 21 9.93 -7.32 -11.35
N LYS A 22 10.63 -6.28 -10.91
CA LYS A 22 10.45 -4.87 -11.32
C LYS A 22 10.40 -4.67 -12.84
N GLU A 23 11.26 -5.35 -13.59
CA GLU A 23 11.34 -5.26 -15.07
C GLU A 23 10.11 -5.83 -15.77
N HIS A 24 9.39 -6.75 -15.12
CA HIS A 24 8.14 -7.30 -15.62
C HIS A 24 6.92 -6.56 -15.11
N ILE A 25 7.02 -5.86 -13.97
CA ILE A 25 5.96 -5.05 -13.40
C ILE A 25 5.80 -3.73 -14.16
N PHE A 26 6.91 -3.14 -14.60
CA PHE A 26 6.94 -1.90 -15.36
C PHE A 26 7.38 -2.17 -16.80
N ASP A 27 6.59 -1.71 -17.76
CA ASP A 27 6.91 -1.74 -19.18
C ASP A 27 7.22 -0.31 -19.63
N ASN A 28 8.50 -0.01 -19.90
CA ASN A 28 8.98 1.35 -20.20
C ASN A 28 8.50 2.42 -19.19
N GLY A 29 8.45 2.07 -17.90
CA GLY A 29 8.02 2.96 -16.82
C GLY A 29 6.52 2.97 -16.56
N HIS A 30 5.73 2.32 -17.41
CA HIS A 30 4.29 2.17 -17.23
C HIS A 30 3.97 0.90 -16.44
N LEU A 31 3.15 1.03 -15.41
CA LEU A 31 2.70 -0.10 -14.60
C LEU A 31 1.81 -1.03 -15.42
N ARG A 32 2.15 -2.32 -15.47
CA ARG A 32 1.33 -3.32 -16.18
C ARG A 32 -0.06 -3.46 -15.56
N PRO A 33 -1.11 -3.71 -16.37
CA PRO A 33 -2.49 -3.82 -15.87
C PRO A 33 -2.65 -5.02 -14.93
N PRO A 34 -3.63 -5.02 -14.02
CA PRO A 34 -3.85 -6.10 -13.05
C PRO A 34 -4.24 -7.43 -13.72
N SER A 35 -4.64 -7.42 -15.00
CA SER A 35 -4.90 -8.62 -15.79
C SER A 35 -3.62 -9.37 -16.19
N HIS A 36 -2.45 -8.74 -16.09
CA HIS A 36 -1.19 -9.32 -16.49
C HIS A 36 -0.78 -10.49 -15.56
N GLU A 37 -0.20 -11.54 -16.14
CA GLU A 37 0.19 -12.78 -15.44
C GLU A 37 1.24 -12.55 -14.35
N ILE A 38 2.08 -11.51 -14.51
CA ILE A 38 3.09 -11.14 -13.50
C ILE A 38 2.47 -10.96 -12.10
N TRP A 39 1.24 -10.46 -12.05
CA TRP A 39 0.54 -10.26 -10.79
C TRP A 39 0.05 -11.57 -10.18
N ASP A 40 -0.22 -12.59 -11.01
CA ASP A 40 -0.53 -13.94 -10.57
C ASP A 40 0.74 -14.63 -10.00
N ASP A 41 1.90 -14.38 -10.60
CA ASP A 41 3.18 -14.87 -10.07
C ASP A 41 3.57 -14.20 -8.74
N ILE A 42 3.29 -12.91 -8.59
CA ILE A 42 3.56 -12.18 -7.34
C ILE A 42 2.69 -12.72 -6.20
N ILE A 43 1.39 -12.90 -6.41
CA ILE A 43 0.52 -13.44 -5.36
C ILE A 43 0.87 -14.90 -5.02
N LYS A 44 1.36 -15.67 -5.99
CA LYS A 44 1.81 -17.04 -5.77
C LYS A 44 3.05 -17.08 -4.86
N GLU A 45 4.01 -16.18 -5.05
CA GLU A 45 5.16 -16.03 -4.14
C GLU A 45 4.76 -15.51 -2.76
N LEU A 46 3.72 -14.68 -2.69
CA LEU A 46 3.10 -14.26 -1.43
C LEU A 46 2.19 -15.35 -0.81
N ASN A 47 2.20 -16.58 -1.34
CA ASN A 47 1.35 -17.68 -0.91
C ASN A 47 -0.15 -17.31 -0.82
N TYR A 48 -0.61 -16.51 -1.78
CA TYR A 48 -1.97 -15.97 -1.85
C TYR A 48 -2.42 -15.20 -0.60
N ALA A 49 -1.48 -14.68 0.19
CA ALA A 49 -1.78 -13.94 1.41
C ALA A 49 -2.55 -12.64 1.13
N VAL A 50 -2.39 -12.05 -0.05
CA VAL A 50 -3.14 -10.86 -0.52
C VAL A 50 -3.74 -11.06 -1.90
N PRO A 51 -4.90 -10.43 -2.18
CA PRO A 51 -5.45 -10.39 -3.52
C PRO A 51 -4.55 -9.62 -4.48
N LYS A 52 -4.52 -10.09 -5.73
CA LYS A 52 -3.83 -9.45 -6.86
C LYS A 52 -4.13 -7.97 -7.00
N LYS A 53 -5.42 -7.64 -6.94
CA LYS A 53 -5.91 -6.25 -7.01
C LYS A 53 -5.35 -5.38 -5.88
N THR A 54 -5.22 -5.93 -4.68
CA THR A 54 -4.66 -5.20 -3.53
C THR A 54 -3.20 -4.86 -3.75
N VAL A 55 -2.40 -5.81 -4.26
CA VAL A 55 -0.99 -5.56 -4.60
C VAL A 55 -0.87 -4.51 -5.70
N TYR A 56 -1.64 -4.67 -6.78
CA TYR A 56 -1.68 -3.71 -7.88
C TYR A 56 -2.03 -2.30 -7.40
N ILE A 57 -3.07 -2.15 -6.58
CA ILE A 57 -3.49 -0.84 -6.03
C ILE A 57 -2.39 -0.25 -5.15
N SER A 58 -1.71 -1.06 -4.33
CA SER A 58 -0.60 -0.58 -3.49
C SER A 58 0.54 0.00 -4.32
N VAL A 59 0.90 -0.64 -5.43
CA VAL A 59 1.92 -0.14 -6.36
C VAL A 59 1.40 1.08 -7.13
N LEU A 60 0.15 1.04 -7.61
CA LEU A 60 -0.45 2.14 -8.35
C LEU A 60 -0.54 3.44 -7.53
N GLN A 61 -0.95 3.34 -6.26
CA GLN A 61 -1.06 4.45 -5.31
C GLN A 61 0.28 4.85 -4.68
N ASP A 62 1.38 4.20 -5.07
CA ASP A 62 2.71 4.41 -4.51
C ASP A 62 2.76 4.31 -2.96
N ARG A 63 2.01 3.35 -2.40
CA ARG A 63 2.01 3.14 -0.94
C ARG A 63 3.42 2.80 -0.47
N ASN A 64 3.87 3.44 0.61
CA ASN A 64 5.21 3.27 1.16
C ASN A 64 6.35 3.60 0.16
N ASN A 65 6.08 4.45 -0.84
CA ASN A 65 7.00 4.79 -1.91
C ASN A 65 7.48 3.57 -2.72
N ILE A 66 6.67 2.49 -2.78
CA ILE A 66 7.05 1.25 -3.46
C ILE A 66 7.29 1.49 -4.95
N LYS A 67 6.36 2.17 -5.64
CA LYS A 67 6.49 2.44 -7.08
C LYS A 67 7.65 3.37 -7.36
N SER A 68 7.80 4.45 -6.58
CA SER A 68 8.92 5.37 -6.71
C SER A 68 10.28 4.68 -6.52
N LYS A 69 10.41 3.83 -5.49
CA LYS A 69 11.61 3.03 -5.26
C LYS A 69 11.89 2.06 -6.41
N LEU A 70 10.87 1.35 -6.91
CA LEU A 70 11.05 0.37 -7.99
C LEU A 70 11.48 1.04 -9.31
N LEU A 71 10.91 2.20 -9.64
CA LEU A 71 11.26 2.95 -10.85
C LEU A 71 12.65 3.58 -10.76
N ASN A 72 13.04 4.08 -9.58
CA ASN A 72 14.40 4.54 -9.34
C ASN A 72 15.43 3.40 -9.55
N ILE A 73 15.13 2.19 -9.07
CA ILE A 73 15.98 1.01 -9.31
C ILE A 73 16.07 0.66 -10.80
N LEU A 74 15.00 0.90 -11.58
CA LEU A 74 14.99 0.70 -13.03
C LEU A 74 15.72 1.82 -13.79
N GLY A 75 16.18 2.88 -13.12
CA GLY A 75 16.75 4.06 -13.78
C GLY A 75 15.74 4.86 -14.60
N ILE A 76 14.45 4.69 -14.31
CA ILE A 76 13.36 5.42 -14.97
C ILE A 76 13.05 6.62 -14.11
N GLU A 77 13.59 7.78 -14.50
CA GLU A 77 13.24 9.07 -13.90
C GLU A 77 11.76 9.38 -14.19
N LEU A 78 10.90 9.14 -13.21
CA LEU A 78 9.57 9.74 -13.23
C LEU A 78 9.74 11.26 -13.11
N PRO A 79 8.93 12.07 -13.83
CA PRO A 79 8.84 13.49 -13.53
C PRO A 79 8.43 13.62 -12.06
N VAL A 80 9.32 14.17 -11.25
CA VAL A 80 9.11 14.42 -9.83
C VAL A 80 7.91 15.35 -9.71
N LEU A 81 6.76 14.80 -9.33
CA LEU A 81 5.72 15.61 -8.72
C LEU A 81 6.16 15.79 -7.28
N GLU A 82 6.74 16.95 -6.99
CA GLU A 82 7.03 17.40 -5.64
C GLU A 82 5.71 17.52 -4.86
N ASP A 83 5.22 16.41 -4.30
CA ASP A 83 4.16 16.44 -3.31
C ASP A 83 4.78 16.42 -1.91
N ASN A 84 4.97 17.64 -1.42
CA ASN A 84 5.28 17.98 -0.05
C ASN A 84 4.11 17.56 0.86
N SER A 85 4.11 16.32 1.37
CA SER A 85 3.20 15.89 2.42
C SER A 85 3.82 14.79 3.27
N GLU A 86 4.69 15.24 4.16
CA GLU A 86 4.90 14.65 5.47
C GLU A 86 3.52 14.54 6.17
N SER A 87 2.93 13.34 6.17
CA SER A 87 1.88 13.01 7.14
C SER A 87 2.51 12.10 8.17
N GLU A 88 3.18 12.76 9.12
CA GLU A 88 3.56 12.19 10.39
C GLU A 88 2.39 11.42 10.99
N ASN A 89 2.64 10.14 11.25
CA ASN A 89 1.89 9.35 12.18
C ASN A 89 2.18 9.88 13.60
N THR A 90 1.34 10.76 14.12
CA THR A 90 1.28 11.02 15.57
C THR A 90 -0.05 10.55 16.13
N LYS A 91 0.08 9.56 17.01
CA LYS A 91 -0.92 9.14 17.99
C LYS A 91 -1.41 10.37 18.76
N ASN A 92 -2.72 10.58 18.86
CA ASN A 92 -3.32 11.20 20.03
C ASN A 92 -4.25 10.19 20.71
N THR A 93 -3.74 9.64 21.80
CA THR A 93 -4.54 9.10 22.90
C THR A 93 -4.82 10.29 23.80
N THR A 94 -6.10 10.63 23.94
CA THR A 94 -6.60 11.32 25.13
C THR A 94 -8.04 10.87 25.33
N ASP A 95 -8.18 9.90 26.23
CA ASP A 95 -9.22 9.87 27.24
C ASP A 95 -9.62 11.29 27.67
N GLU A 96 -10.81 11.73 27.26
CA GLU A 96 -11.45 12.90 27.86
C GLU A 96 -12.91 12.55 28.16
N ASP A 97 -13.10 12.32 29.47
CA ASP A 97 -14.35 12.26 30.18
C ASP A 97 -15.20 13.51 29.89
N CYS A 98 -16.40 13.31 29.36
CA CYS A 98 -17.47 14.28 29.50
C CYS A 98 -18.75 13.55 29.89
N SER A 99 -18.89 13.39 31.20
CA SER A 99 -20.18 13.58 31.86
C SER A 99 -20.92 14.77 31.25
N THR A 100 -22.11 14.55 30.73
CA THR A 100 -23.10 15.63 30.57
C THR A 100 -24.45 15.09 31.01
N ASP A 101 -24.70 15.25 32.30
CA ASP A 101 -26.03 15.41 32.87
C ASP A 101 -26.63 16.70 32.31
N MET A 102 -27.80 16.65 31.67
CA MET A 102 -28.87 17.66 31.74
C MET A 102 -30.16 17.12 31.08
N ASN A 103 -31.21 17.08 31.90
CA ASN A 103 -32.65 17.06 31.65
C ASN A 103 -33.16 17.16 30.19
N ASP A 104 -34.17 16.34 29.87
CA ASP A 104 -35.41 16.87 29.30
C ASP A 104 -36.63 16.03 29.69
N GLU A 105 -37.74 16.73 29.77
CA GLU A 105 -38.96 16.50 30.52
C GLU A 105 -40.04 15.84 29.64
N ARG A 106 -40.64 14.73 30.09
CA ARG A 106 -42.09 14.48 29.99
C ARG A 106 -42.59 13.28 30.78
#